data_AF-A0A353M1Q8-F1
#
_entry.id   AF-A0A353M1Q8-F1
#
_cell.length_a   1.000
_cell.length_b   1.000
_cell.length_c   1.000
_cell.angle_alpha   90.00
_cell.angle_beta   90.00
_cell.angle_gamma   90.00
#
_symmetry.space_group_name_H-M   'P 1'
#
loop_
_entity.id
_entity.type
_entity.pdbx_description
1 polymer ?
#
loop_
_entity_poly.entity_id
_entity_poly.type
_entity_poly.pdbx_seq_one_letter_code
_entity_poly.pdbx_strand_id
1 'polypeptide(L)'
;AARRGKHIFCEKPIANDVAQTKDVLETVEKAGVVFQLGFNRRYDPNFIKIKELCNSGELGDIHVVNISSRDPARPDIRFVKRSGGMFVDMMIHDFDMLRYLTGSEIEEVYAHGEVLIDPQIGEL
;
A
#
# COMPACT_ATOMS: atom_id res chain seq x y z
N ALA A 1 18.75 9.37 -7.84
CA ALA A 1 19.39 9.24 -6.51
C ALA A 1 20.27 7.99 -6.43
N ALA A 2 19.73 6.79 -6.73
CA ALA A 2 20.43 5.50 -6.64
C ALA A 2 21.77 5.46 -7.41
N ARG A 3 21.78 5.82 -8.71
CA ARG A 3 23.01 5.88 -9.54
C ARG A 3 24.11 6.82 -9.01
N ARG A 4 23.80 7.66 -8.02
CA ARG A 4 24.74 8.56 -7.34
C ARG A 4 25.06 8.10 -5.91
N GLY A 5 24.76 6.85 -5.57
CA GLY A 5 25.04 6.25 -4.25
C GLY A 5 24.25 6.88 -3.10
N LYS A 6 23.09 7.50 -3.36
CA LYS A 6 22.27 8.12 -2.31
C LYS A 6 21.19 7.16 -1.85
N HIS A 7 21.07 6.99 -0.53
CA HIS A 7 19.92 6.34 0.10
C HIS A 7 18.63 7.12 -0.21
N ILE A 8 17.52 6.39 -0.30
CA ILE A 8 16.24 6.92 -0.81
C ILE A 8 15.11 6.58 0.16
N PHE A 9 14.35 7.60 0.50
CA PHE A 9 12.96 7.45 0.93
C PHE A 9 12.05 7.86 -0.24
N CYS A 10 11.08 7.01 -0.59
CA CYS A 10 10.11 7.27 -1.64
C CYS A 10 8.70 7.25 -1.05
N GLU A 11 7.90 8.29 -1.30
CA GLU A 11 6.47 8.22 -0.99
C GLU A 11 5.76 7.18 -1.87
N LYS A 12 4.59 6.74 -1.42
CA LYS A 12 3.76 5.83 -2.20
C LYS A 12 3.08 6.56 -3.37
N PRO A 13 2.80 5.86 -4.49
CA PRO A 13 3.43 4.61 -4.93
C PRO A 13 4.83 4.87 -5.53
N ILE A 14 5.63 3.82 -5.74
CA ILE A 14 6.92 3.94 -6.43
C ILE A 14 6.73 4.49 -7.85
N ALA A 15 5.74 3.96 -8.55
CA ALA A 15 5.29 4.40 -9.87
C ALA A 15 3.82 4.01 -10.06
N ASN A 16 3.18 4.53 -11.12
CA ASN A 16 1.78 4.21 -11.43
C ASN A 16 1.61 2.89 -12.20
N ASP A 17 2.72 2.27 -12.63
CA ASP A 17 2.69 0.98 -13.28
C ASP A 17 3.77 0.02 -12.75
N VAL A 18 3.51 -1.27 -12.93
CA VAL A 18 4.35 -2.35 -12.41
C VAL A 18 5.69 -2.44 -13.12
N ALA A 19 5.75 -2.12 -14.42
CA ALA A 19 6.99 -2.21 -15.19
C ALA A 19 8.00 -1.14 -14.72
N GLN A 20 7.54 0.11 -14.60
CA GLN A 20 8.32 1.22 -14.04
C GLN A 20 8.75 0.94 -12.60
N THR A 21 7.86 0.35 -11.79
CA THR A 21 8.21 -0.04 -10.42
C THR A 21 9.37 -1.04 -10.42
N LYS A 22 9.34 -2.07 -11.29
CA LYS A 22 10.42 -3.05 -11.43
C LYS A 22 11.73 -2.39 -11.89
N ASP A 23 11.69 -1.49 -12.87
CA ASP A 23 12.88 -0.77 -13.36
C ASP A 23 13.55 0.07 -12.25
N VAL A 24 12.75 0.72 -11.41
CA VAL A 24 13.24 1.48 -10.25
C VAL A 24 13.90 0.54 -9.25
N LEU A 25 13.24 -0.57 -8.89
CA LEU A 25 13.78 -1.55 -7.95
C LEU A 25 15.09 -2.17 -8.44
N GLU A 26 15.18 -2.56 -9.71
CA GLU A 26 16.43 -3.06 -10.30
C GLU A 26 17.56 -2.02 -10.21
N THR A 27 17.25 -0.74 -10.45
CA THR A 27 18.25 0.33 -10.39
C THR A 27 18.74 0.56 -8.96
N VAL A 28 17.84 0.46 -7.98
CA VAL A 28 18.16 0.56 -6.54
C VAL A 28 19.03 -0.62 -6.11
N GLU A 29 18.65 -1.84 -6.49
CA GLU A 29 19.38 -3.07 -6.18
C GLU A 29 20.80 -3.04 -6.76
N LYS A 30 20.94 -2.72 -8.05
CA LYS A 30 22.25 -2.57 -8.72
C LYS A 30 23.13 -1.50 -8.06
N ALA A 31 22.54 -0.46 -7.49
CA ALA A 31 23.27 0.61 -6.81
C ALA A 31 23.66 0.25 -5.36
N GLY A 32 23.08 -0.80 -4.76
CA GLY A 32 23.35 -1.20 -3.39
C GLY A 32 22.96 -0.15 -2.34
N VAL A 33 21.98 0.70 -2.63
CA VAL A 33 21.53 1.76 -1.71
C VAL A 33 20.30 1.32 -0.91
N VAL A 34 20.23 1.74 0.36
CA VAL A 34 18.98 1.66 1.14
C VAL A 34 17.85 2.39 0.42
N PHE A 35 16.71 1.71 0.30
CA PHE A 35 15.47 2.23 -0.24
C PHE A 35 14.32 1.89 0.70
N GLN A 36 13.60 2.92 1.14
CA GLN A 36 12.42 2.78 1.98
C GLN A 36 11.21 3.38 1.28
N LEU A 37 10.14 2.60 1.17
CA LEU A 37 8.84 3.06 0.69
C LEU A 37 8.00 3.60 1.85
N GLY A 38 7.25 4.66 1.59
CA GLY A 38 6.44 5.41 2.55
C GLY A 38 5.15 4.73 3.03
N PHE A 39 5.19 3.43 3.37
CA PHE A 39 4.07 2.78 4.06
C PHE A 39 4.08 3.11 5.56
N ASN A 40 3.79 4.36 5.87
CA ASN A 40 3.85 4.93 7.21
C ASN A 40 3.03 4.16 8.26
N ARG A 41 1.90 3.53 7.87
CA ARG A 41 1.04 2.78 8.80
C ARG A 41 1.76 1.62 9.49
N ARG A 42 2.82 1.05 8.89
CA ARG A 42 3.66 0.02 9.55
C ARG A 42 4.40 0.52 10.80
N TYR A 43 4.46 1.84 10.98
CA TYR A 43 5.13 2.51 12.08
C TYR A 43 4.16 3.12 13.09
N ASP A 44 2.84 2.93 12.91
CA ASP A 44 1.86 3.26 13.93
C ASP A 44 2.00 2.28 15.11
N PRO A 45 2.10 2.75 16.37
CA PRO A 45 2.27 1.89 17.53
C PRO A 45 1.17 0.82 17.68
N ASN A 46 -0.06 1.12 17.26
CA ASN A 46 -1.17 0.18 17.35
C ASN A 46 -1.01 -0.94 16.32
N PHE A 47 -0.64 -0.63 15.07
CA PHE A 47 -0.40 -1.65 14.05
C PHE A 47 0.85 -2.49 14.34
N ILE A 48 1.89 -1.89 14.94
CA ILE A 48 3.04 -2.65 15.46
C ILE A 48 2.55 -3.64 16.52
N LYS A 49 1.70 -3.21 17.45
CA LYS A 49 1.20 -4.09 18.51
C LYS A 49 0.34 -5.23 17.96
N ILE A 50 -0.50 -4.95 16.96
CA ILE A 50 -1.30 -5.99 16.29
C ILE A 50 -0.38 -7.01 15.62
N LYS A 51 0.68 -6.55 14.91
CA LYS A 51 1.65 -7.46 14.30
C LYS A 51 2.35 -8.34 15.33
N GLU A 52 2.75 -7.78 16.47
CA GLU A 52 3.35 -8.56 17.56
C GLU A 52 2.40 -9.67 18.03
N LEU A 53 1.12 -9.38 18.21
CA LEU A 53 0.10 -10.37 18.60
C LEU A 53 -0.12 -11.43 17.53
N CYS A 54 -0.13 -11.04 16.25
CA CYS A 54 -0.19 -11.98 15.13
C CYS A 54 1.01 -12.94 15.13
N ASN A 55 2.20 -12.45 15.53
CA ASN A 55 3.43 -13.23 15.51
C ASN A 55 3.73 -13.98 16.82
N SER A 56 3.07 -13.64 17.94
CA SER A 56 3.38 -14.23 19.25
C SER A 56 2.81 -15.64 19.43
N GLY A 57 1.88 -16.05 18.57
CA GLY A 57 1.15 -17.32 18.69
C GLY A 57 -0.01 -17.27 19.70
N GLU A 58 -0.22 -16.15 20.38
CA GLU A 58 -1.33 -15.98 21.36
C GLU A 58 -2.72 -16.07 20.70
N LEU A 59 -2.80 -15.76 19.40
CA LEU A 59 -4.05 -15.84 18.63
C LEU A 59 -4.27 -17.21 17.98
N GLY A 60 -3.31 -18.13 18.06
CA GLY A 60 -3.30 -19.34 17.24
C GLY A 60 -3.17 -19.01 15.75
N ASP A 61 -3.82 -19.81 14.91
CA ASP A 61 -3.82 -19.59 13.46
C ASP A 61 -4.75 -18.43 13.07
N ILE A 62 -4.22 -17.49 12.27
CA ILE A 62 -5.00 -16.37 11.75
C ILE A 62 -5.83 -16.87 10.56
N HIS A 63 -7.14 -17.02 10.77
CA HIS A 63 -8.04 -17.46 9.70
C HIS A 63 -8.69 -16.31 8.92
N VAL A 64 -8.97 -15.18 9.56
CA VAL A 64 -9.68 -14.04 8.96
C VAL A 64 -9.06 -12.73 9.44
N VAL A 65 -8.79 -11.84 8.50
CA VAL A 65 -8.38 -10.46 8.76
C VAL A 65 -9.41 -9.52 8.16
N ASN A 66 -9.88 -8.55 8.94
CA ASN A 66 -10.77 -7.49 8.47
C ASN A 66 -10.07 -6.14 8.61
N ILE A 67 -9.98 -5.40 7.51
CA ILE A 67 -9.40 -4.05 7.47
C ILE A 67 -10.47 -3.09 6.97
N SER A 68 -10.70 -2.00 7.71
CA SER A 68 -11.62 -0.94 7.33
C SER A 68 -10.91 0.41 7.35
N SER A 69 -10.61 0.94 6.16
CA SER A 69 -9.99 2.24 5.96
C SER A 69 -11.01 3.21 5.35
N ARG A 70 -11.24 4.36 6.00
CA ARG A 70 -12.19 5.39 5.54
C ARG A 70 -11.58 6.76 5.76
N ASP A 71 -11.39 7.50 4.68
CA ASP A 71 -10.93 8.88 4.76
C ASP A 71 -12.09 9.82 5.09
N PRO A 72 -11.84 10.92 5.81
CA PRO A 72 -12.89 11.86 6.21
C PRO A 72 -13.49 12.62 5.02
N ALA A 73 -12.76 12.71 3.91
CA ALA A 73 -13.20 13.36 2.70
C ALA A 73 -12.57 12.70 1.47
N ARG A 74 -13.28 12.80 0.34
CA ARG A 74 -12.75 12.41 -0.96
C ARG A 74 -11.69 13.40 -1.46
N PRO A 75 -10.73 12.96 -2.27
CA PRO A 75 -9.80 13.86 -2.94
C PRO A 75 -10.49 14.65 -4.09
N ASP A 76 -9.83 15.69 -4.57
CA ASP A 76 -10.24 16.48 -5.74
C ASP A 76 -10.33 15.62 -7.01
N ILE A 77 -11.33 15.86 -7.85
CA ILE A 77 -11.59 15.07 -9.05
C ILE A 77 -10.39 15.03 -10.02
N ARG A 78 -9.59 16.11 -10.09
CA ARG A 78 -8.38 16.16 -10.93
C ARG A 78 -7.31 15.20 -10.41
N PHE A 79 -7.27 14.97 -9.10
CA PHE A 79 -6.38 13.98 -8.51
C PHE A 79 -6.90 12.56 -8.76
N VAL A 80 -8.20 12.31 -8.57
CA VAL A 80 -8.81 10.99 -8.83
C VAL A 80 -8.51 10.51 -10.27
N LYS A 81 -8.64 11.40 -11.26
CA LYS A 81 -8.33 11.12 -12.68
C LYS A 81 -6.91 10.58 -12.94
N ARG A 82 -5.95 10.87 -12.06
CA ARG A 82 -4.53 10.51 -12.23
C ARG A 82 -3.99 9.60 -11.14
N SER A 83 -4.82 9.17 -10.18
CA SER A 83 -4.38 8.45 -8.99
C SER A 83 -4.18 6.94 -9.23
N GLY A 84 -4.65 6.42 -10.37
CA GLY A 84 -4.73 4.98 -10.63
C GLY A 84 -5.99 4.32 -10.04
N GLY A 85 -6.89 5.12 -9.47
CA GLY A 85 -8.15 4.64 -8.87
C GLY A 85 -8.00 4.20 -7.41
N MET A 86 -9.13 3.85 -6.80
CA MET A 86 -9.23 3.57 -5.34
C MET A 86 -8.29 2.44 -4.89
N PHE A 87 -8.11 1.41 -5.73
CA PHE A 87 -7.27 0.26 -5.39
C PHE A 87 -5.77 0.61 -5.34
N VAL A 88 -5.32 1.56 -6.17
CA VAL A 88 -3.92 1.98 -6.27
C VAL A 88 -3.59 3.10 -5.29
N ASP A 89 -4.50 4.06 -5.12
CA ASP A 89 -4.22 5.24 -4.31
C ASP A 89 -4.54 5.04 -2.82
N MET A 90 -5.63 4.34 -2.51
CA MET A 90 -6.13 4.20 -1.14
C MET A 90 -5.84 2.79 -0.58
N MET A 91 -6.37 1.74 -1.23
CA MET A 91 -6.26 0.36 -0.72
C MET A 91 -4.84 -0.21 -0.79
N ILE A 92 -3.90 0.47 -1.46
CA ILE A 92 -2.48 0.10 -1.45
C ILE A 92 -1.93 -0.05 -0.03
N HIS A 93 -2.38 0.80 0.91
CA HIS A 93 -2.01 0.68 2.31
C HIS A 93 -2.62 -0.54 2.99
N ASP A 94 -3.81 -0.96 2.58
CA ASP A 94 -4.53 -2.10 3.17
C ASP A 94 -3.94 -3.42 2.68
N PHE A 95 -3.59 -3.52 1.39
CA PHE A 95 -2.83 -4.66 0.85
C PHE A 95 -1.45 -4.79 1.50
N ASP A 96 -0.74 -3.66 1.67
CA ASP A 96 0.53 -3.64 2.38
C ASP A 96 0.40 -4.07 3.86
N MET A 97 -0.67 -3.61 4.53
CA MET A 97 -0.94 -3.93 5.93
C MET A 97 -1.33 -5.40 6.11
N LEU A 98 -2.16 -5.96 5.24
CA LEU A 98 -2.55 -7.37 5.29
C LEU A 98 -1.32 -8.28 5.25
N ARG A 99 -0.40 -8.03 4.30
CA ARG A 99 0.87 -8.77 4.19
C ARG A 99 1.77 -8.51 5.41
N TYR A 100 1.82 -7.27 5.90
CA TYR A 100 2.65 -6.90 7.05
C TYR A 100 2.22 -7.60 8.34
N LEU A 101 0.92 -7.73 8.58
CA LEU A 101 0.33 -8.33 9.77
C LEU A 101 0.38 -9.86 9.74
N THR A 102 0.04 -10.47 8.59
CA THR A 102 -0.07 -11.94 8.47
C THR A 102 1.23 -12.62 8.11
N GLY A 103 2.21 -11.89 7.56
CA GLY A 103 3.43 -12.47 6.99
C GLY A 103 3.17 -13.38 5.78
N SER A 104 1.95 -13.38 5.23
CA SER A 104 1.51 -14.23 4.13
C SER A 104 1.35 -13.42 2.84
N GLU A 105 1.56 -14.08 1.71
CA GLU A 105 1.33 -13.50 0.39
C GLU A 105 -0.12 -13.72 -0.07
N ILE A 106 -0.63 -12.80 -0.88
CA ILE A 106 -1.99 -12.86 -1.42
C ILE A 106 -1.95 -13.65 -2.73
N GLU A 107 -2.73 -14.73 -2.82
CA GLU A 107 -2.80 -15.59 -4.01
C GLU A 107 -4.00 -15.27 -4.92
N GLU A 108 -5.10 -14.78 -4.35
CA GLU A 108 -6.33 -14.47 -5.07
C GLU A 108 -6.99 -13.19 -4.52
N VAL A 109 -7.59 -12.40 -5.40
CA VAL A 109 -8.29 -11.16 -5.04
C VAL A 109 -9.63 -11.10 -5.78
N TYR A 110 -10.68 -10.81 -5.04
CA TYR A 110 -11.98 -10.38 -5.56
C TYR A 110 -12.27 -8.96 -5.07
N ALA A 111 -12.84 -8.12 -5.94
CA ALA A 111 -13.17 -6.75 -5.61
C ALA A 111 -14.53 -6.33 -6.20
N HIS A 112 -15.25 -5.47 -5.47
CA HIS A 112 -16.48 -4.80 -5.89
C HIS A 112 -16.42 -3.34 -5.45
N GLY A 113 -17.01 -2.43 -6.22
CA GLY A 113 -17.02 -1.00 -5.92
C GLY A 113 -18.23 -0.28 -6.50
N GLU A 114 -18.69 0.75 -5.80
CA GLU A 114 -19.85 1.57 -6.19
C GLU A 114 -19.58 3.06 -5.97
N VAL A 115 -20.25 3.90 -6.75
CA VAL A 115 -20.18 5.36 -6.64
C VAL A 115 -21.47 5.86 -6.00
N LEU A 116 -21.42 6.14 -4.69
CA LEU A 116 -22.60 6.48 -3.89
C LEU A 116 -22.69 7.96 -3.48
N ILE A 117 -21.60 8.73 -3.67
CA ILE A 117 -21.48 10.10 -3.13
C ILE A 117 -21.31 11.15 -4.23
N ASP A 118 -20.31 10.99 -5.09
CA ASP A 118 -20.05 11.93 -6.19
C ASP A 118 -20.17 11.23 -7.55
N PRO A 119 -21.27 11.44 -8.28
CA PRO A 119 -21.48 10.85 -9.60
C PRO A 119 -20.35 11.15 -10.60
N GLN A 120 -19.64 12.28 -10.45
CA GLN A 120 -18.55 12.64 -11.37
C GLN A 120 -17.39 11.64 -11.34
N ILE A 121 -17.23 10.87 -10.25
CA ILE A 121 -16.24 9.79 -10.15
C ILE A 121 -16.65 8.60 -11.01
N GLY A 122 -17.94 8.31 -11.13
CA GLY A 122 -18.46 7.22 -11.96
C GLY A 122 -18.43 7.51 -13.46
N GLU A 123 -18.17 8.77 -13.83
CA GLU A 123 -17.99 9.21 -15.22
C GLU A 123 -16.52 9.17 -15.69
N LEU A 124 -15.58 8.82 -14.80
CA LEU A 124 -14.14 8.70 -15.10
C LEU A 124 -13.79 7.34 -15.70
#